data_AF-A0A366MSE0-F1
#
_entry.id   AF-A0A366MSE0-F1
#
_cell.length_a   1.000
_cell.length_b   1.000
_cell.length_c   1.000
_cell.angle_alpha   90.00
_cell.angle_beta   90.00
_cell.angle_gamma   90.00
#
_symmetry.space_group_name_H-M   'P 1'
#
loop_
_entity.id
_entity.type
_entity.pdbx_description
1 polymer ?
#
loop_
_entity_poly.entity_id
_entity_poly.type
_entity_poly.pdbx_seq_one_letter_code
_entity_poly.pdbx_strand_id
1 'polypeptide(L)'
;MKKIFLIFLVLVSYVFASESVFNSVIKNVSIPDTQKAIDDAKKLQNKFTDSNFKEFIKSWKKVEAIYLAGEIDSDYLDTPRYIDVFNNLKEDLNSQMQRVIESKSDVKTALFKNSFKTVNALEYVLYSSQKLNDRQIDISKEILTSIISKLEEIKKVYENYLNNSDGEEDQIEYNAKLINTLIASTYRLKEWRIGNSGGFSVKYKNDPKNNRAEYFLSQSSFDAIDAILDAQKELVSNQKYSNLVNLAKNKNASTELELVSSKIDEAKKELKNLKSDDFSNSKKLFDLASQIHDLYYVTIIEKLGLKPNILDADGD
;
A
#
# COMPACT_ATOMS: atom_id res chain seq x y z
N MET A 1 54.86 46.02 -21.21
CA MET A 1 54.17 44.98 -22.00
C MET A 1 53.50 44.00 -21.05
N LYS A 2 52.19 43.86 -21.23
CA LYS A 2 51.18 42.91 -20.70
C LYS A 2 51.56 42.06 -19.46
N LYS A 3 51.00 42.44 -18.31
CA LYS A 3 50.79 41.55 -17.16
C LYS A 3 49.69 40.55 -17.54
N ILE A 4 50.04 39.27 -17.68
CA ILE A 4 49.06 38.20 -17.87
C ILE A 4 48.50 37.87 -16.49
N PHE A 5 47.28 38.31 -16.24
CA PHE A 5 46.51 37.93 -15.06
C PHE A 5 45.84 36.59 -15.38
N LEU A 6 46.38 35.50 -14.85
CA LEU A 6 45.80 34.18 -15.02
C LEU A 6 44.69 34.01 -13.97
N ILE A 7 43.45 34.29 -14.36
CA ILE A 7 42.27 34.03 -13.54
C ILE A 7 41.99 32.53 -13.63
N PHE A 8 42.36 31.78 -12.59
CA PHE A 8 41.94 30.40 -12.39
C PHE A 8 40.47 30.44 -11.94
N LEU A 9 39.55 30.39 -12.89
CA LEU A 9 38.13 30.24 -12.62
C LEU A 9 37.88 28.77 -12.26
N VAL A 10 37.98 28.43 -10.97
CA VAL A 10 37.50 27.15 -10.46
C VAL A 10 35.98 27.17 -10.59
N LEU A 11 35.48 26.67 -11.72
CA LEU A 11 34.10 26.21 -11.84
C LEU A 11 33.95 25.04 -10.87
N VAL A 12 33.59 25.33 -9.63
CA VAL A 12 32.95 24.35 -8.76
C VAL A 12 31.57 24.11 -9.38
N SER A 13 31.53 23.28 -10.42
CA SER A 13 30.31 22.54 -10.73
C SER A 13 30.05 21.69 -9.50
N TYR A 14 29.20 22.19 -8.60
CA TYR A 14 28.43 21.32 -7.73
C TYR A 14 27.69 20.39 -8.70
N VAL A 15 28.28 19.22 -8.94
CA VAL A 15 27.56 18.10 -9.52
C VAL A 15 26.53 17.76 -8.45
N PHE A 16 25.35 18.36 -8.56
CA PHE A 16 24.20 17.85 -7.83
C PHE A 16 24.06 16.41 -8.30
N ALA A 17 24.45 15.47 -7.44
CA ALA A 17 24.15 14.07 -7.65
C ALA A 17 22.64 13.99 -7.93
N SER A 18 22.26 13.39 -9.05
CA SER A 18 20.85 13.20 -9.38
C SER A 18 20.21 12.40 -8.24
N GLU A 19 19.12 12.91 -7.67
CA GLU A 19 18.34 12.23 -6.63
C GLU A 19 18.09 10.77 -7.04
N SER A 20 18.38 9.82 -6.14
CA SER A 20 18.16 8.40 -6.39
C SER A 20 16.67 8.12 -6.63
N VAL A 21 16.35 7.09 -7.41
CA VAL A 21 14.95 6.68 -7.66
C VAL A 21 14.23 6.40 -6.33
N PHE A 22 14.89 5.72 -5.40
CA PHE A 22 14.32 5.43 -4.08
C PHE A 22 14.01 6.71 -3.30
N ASN A 23 14.97 7.63 -3.17
CA ASN A 23 14.75 8.90 -2.46
C ASN A 23 13.62 9.70 -3.09
N SER A 24 13.58 9.73 -4.43
CA SER A 24 12.52 10.41 -5.18
C SER A 24 11.15 9.79 -4.92
N VAL A 25 11.05 8.45 -4.83
CA VAL A 25 9.80 7.75 -4.46
C VAL A 25 9.40 8.04 -3.02
N ILE A 26 10.32 7.95 -2.06
CA ILE A 26 10.01 8.24 -0.65
C ILE A 26 9.46 9.66 -0.50
N LYS A 27 10.11 10.63 -1.14
CA LYS A 27 9.76 12.06 -1.07
C LYS A 27 8.47 12.40 -1.79
N ASN A 28 8.26 11.87 -3.00
CA ASN A 28 7.16 12.30 -3.87
C ASN A 28 5.94 11.37 -3.82
N VAL A 29 6.08 10.16 -3.27
CA VAL A 29 4.99 9.17 -3.16
C VAL A 29 4.75 8.79 -1.70
N SER A 30 5.74 8.16 -1.04
CA SER A 30 5.51 7.53 0.26
C SER A 30 5.14 8.52 1.37
N ILE A 31 5.85 9.66 1.48
CA ILE A 31 5.51 10.71 2.45
C ILE A 31 4.16 11.37 2.14
N PRO A 32 3.89 11.86 0.90
CA PRO A 32 2.60 12.44 0.55
C PRO A 32 1.41 11.50 0.75
N ASP A 33 1.51 10.23 0.34
CA ASP A 33 0.43 9.26 0.50
C ASP A 33 0.19 8.94 1.98
N THR A 34 1.25 8.83 2.79
CA THR A 34 1.12 8.62 4.24
C THR A 34 0.46 9.82 4.92
N GLN A 35 0.87 11.04 4.54
CA GLN A 35 0.22 12.26 5.03
C GLN A 35 -1.26 12.31 4.65
N LYS A 36 -1.58 11.95 3.39
CA LYS A 36 -2.98 11.90 2.94
C LYS A 36 -3.80 10.88 3.72
N ALA A 37 -3.23 9.70 4.01
CA ALA A 37 -3.90 8.69 4.83
C ALA A 37 -4.16 9.19 6.26
N ILE A 38 -3.21 9.93 6.86
CA ILE A 38 -3.39 10.60 8.17
C ILE A 38 -4.53 11.61 8.10
N ASP A 39 -4.55 12.46 7.07
CA ASP A 39 -5.54 13.51 6.93
C ASP A 39 -6.95 12.94 6.71
N ASP A 40 -7.08 11.90 5.88
CA ASP A 40 -8.36 11.24 5.64
C ASP A 40 -8.83 10.45 6.87
N ALA A 41 -7.91 9.83 7.63
CA ALA A 41 -8.24 9.21 8.92
C ALA A 41 -8.74 10.25 9.94
N LYS A 42 -8.10 11.42 10.03
CA LYS A 42 -8.56 12.54 10.86
C LYS A 42 -9.92 13.07 10.40
N LYS A 43 -10.14 13.18 9.08
CA LYS A 43 -11.43 13.56 8.49
C LYS A 43 -12.54 12.58 8.86
N LEU A 44 -12.27 11.27 8.80
CA LEU A 44 -13.19 10.22 9.22
C LEU A 44 -13.44 10.27 10.74
N GLN A 45 -12.41 10.47 11.55
CA GLN A 45 -12.52 10.57 13.01
C GLN A 45 -13.43 11.74 13.44
N ASN A 46 -13.38 12.84 12.69
CA ASN A 46 -14.25 14.00 12.90
C ASN A 46 -15.69 13.73 12.47
N LYS A 47 -15.91 12.93 11.42
CA LYS A 47 -17.24 12.63 10.89
C LYS A 47 -17.30 11.24 10.25
N PHE A 48 -17.95 10.31 10.93
CA PHE A 48 -18.19 8.95 10.44
C PHE A 48 -19.23 8.93 9.32
N THR A 49 -18.77 8.86 8.07
CA THR A 49 -19.60 8.73 6.88
C THR A 49 -18.97 7.74 5.90
N ASP A 50 -19.78 7.11 5.05
CA ASP A 50 -19.29 6.17 4.03
C ASP A 50 -18.27 6.81 3.09
N SER A 51 -18.50 8.06 2.70
CA SER A 51 -17.57 8.81 1.84
C SER A 51 -16.21 8.97 2.52
N ASN A 52 -16.20 9.37 3.79
CA ASN A 52 -14.94 9.56 4.53
C ASN A 52 -14.25 8.22 4.79
N PHE A 53 -15.00 7.14 5.03
CA PHE A 53 -14.44 5.82 5.22
C PHE A 53 -13.77 5.34 3.93
N LYS A 54 -14.48 5.42 2.79
CA LYS A 54 -13.93 5.08 1.47
C LYS A 54 -12.70 5.90 1.13
N GLU A 55 -12.70 7.21 1.39
CA GLU A 55 -11.51 8.06 1.18
C GLU A 55 -10.32 7.58 2.01
N PHE A 56 -10.53 7.27 3.30
CA PHE A 56 -9.49 6.73 4.16
C PHE A 56 -8.99 5.36 3.67
N ILE A 57 -9.87 4.44 3.28
CA ILE A 57 -9.49 3.14 2.70
C ILE A 57 -8.59 3.33 1.48
N LYS A 58 -8.98 4.20 0.56
CA LYS A 58 -8.19 4.45 -0.65
C LYS A 58 -6.80 4.98 -0.31
N SER A 59 -6.71 5.95 0.60
CA SER A 59 -5.41 6.52 0.98
C SER A 59 -4.54 5.53 1.74
N TRP A 60 -5.11 4.77 2.68
CA TRP A 60 -4.39 3.70 3.38
C TRP A 60 -3.86 2.65 2.42
N LYS A 61 -4.66 2.22 1.44
CA LYS A 61 -4.25 1.18 0.49
C LYS A 61 -3.16 1.60 -0.47
N LYS A 62 -3.01 2.90 -0.75
CA LYS A 62 -1.83 3.42 -1.43
C LYS A 62 -0.56 3.27 -0.59
N VAL A 63 -0.63 3.64 0.70
CA VAL A 63 0.49 3.49 1.65
C VAL A 63 0.88 2.03 1.81
N GLU A 64 -0.10 1.14 1.99
CA GLU A 64 0.16 -0.30 2.13
C GLU A 64 0.75 -0.91 0.86
N ALA A 65 0.26 -0.50 -0.33
CA ALA A 65 0.73 -1.03 -1.60
C ALA A 65 2.22 -0.74 -1.86
N ILE A 66 2.71 0.43 -1.41
CA ILE A 66 4.10 0.89 -1.54
C ILE A 66 4.72 1.08 -0.14
N TYR A 67 4.53 0.08 0.72
CA TYR A 67 5.09 0.12 2.07
C TYR A 67 6.60 -0.16 2.05
N LEU A 68 7.39 0.83 2.45
CA LEU A 68 8.86 0.78 2.42
C LEU A 68 9.49 1.02 3.79
N ALA A 69 8.73 1.42 4.81
CA ALA A 69 9.31 1.74 6.12
C ALA A 69 9.99 0.52 6.76
N GLY A 70 9.43 -0.69 6.60
CA GLY A 70 10.07 -1.94 7.04
C GLY A 70 11.34 -2.32 6.28
N GLU A 71 11.51 -1.84 5.05
CA GLU A 71 12.71 -2.06 4.23
C GLU A 71 13.83 -1.05 4.54
N ILE A 72 13.44 0.09 5.13
CA ILE A 72 14.32 1.14 5.63
C ILE A 72 14.78 0.82 7.06
N ASP A 73 13.84 0.37 7.89
CA ASP A 73 14.06 0.06 9.30
C ASP A 73 13.26 -1.20 9.68
N SER A 74 13.96 -2.28 9.97
CA SER A 74 13.37 -3.59 10.25
C SER A 74 12.47 -3.60 11.50
N ASP A 75 12.63 -2.66 12.43
CA ASP A 75 11.76 -2.54 13.60
C ASP A 75 10.31 -2.19 13.20
N TYR A 76 10.12 -1.69 11.98
CA TYR A 76 8.82 -1.33 11.41
C TYR A 76 8.25 -2.41 10.47
N LEU A 77 8.92 -3.54 10.27
CA LEU A 77 8.48 -4.59 9.32
C LEU A 77 7.01 -4.99 9.49
N ASP A 78 6.57 -5.15 10.75
CA ASP A 78 5.20 -5.56 11.09
C ASP A 78 4.21 -4.40 11.25
N THR A 79 4.62 -3.14 11.10
CA THR A 79 3.73 -1.98 11.35
C THR A 79 2.41 -2.02 10.58
N PRO A 80 2.35 -2.46 9.30
CA PRO A 80 1.09 -2.57 8.59
C PRO A 80 0.06 -3.48 9.29
N ARG A 81 0.50 -4.54 9.99
CA ARG A 81 -0.38 -5.46 10.73
C ARG A 81 -1.06 -4.82 11.94
N TYR A 82 -0.55 -3.68 12.42
CA TYR A 82 -1.19 -2.89 13.47
C TYR A 82 -2.22 -1.90 12.91
N ILE A 83 -2.30 -1.74 11.59
CA ILE A 83 -3.28 -0.90 10.91
C ILE A 83 -4.33 -1.79 10.24
N ASP A 84 -3.94 -2.87 9.59
CA ASP A 84 -4.82 -3.74 8.81
C ASP A 84 -4.42 -5.21 8.97
N VAL A 85 -5.42 -6.08 9.16
CA VAL A 85 -5.21 -7.50 9.48
C VAL A 85 -5.82 -8.44 8.45
N PHE A 86 -6.24 -7.93 7.28
CA PHE A 86 -6.77 -8.78 6.22
C PHE A 86 -5.78 -9.91 5.85
N ASN A 87 -6.28 -11.15 5.83
CA ASN A 87 -5.51 -12.41 5.68
C ASN A 87 -4.39 -12.70 6.70
N ASN A 88 -4.14 -11.82 7.67
CA ASN A 88 -3.08 -11.98 8.67
C ASN A 88 -3.60 -12.36 10.07
N LEU A 89 -4.92 -12.52 10.23
CA LEU A 89 -5.56 -12.85 11.51
C LEU A 89 -6.23 -14.22 11.46
N LYS A 90 -5.90 -15.08 12.42
CA LYS A 90 -6.52 -16.42 12.59
C LYS A 90 -7.76 -16.41 13.50
N GLU A 91 -8.07 -15.27 14.08
CA GLU A 91 -9.17 -15.11 15.03
C GLU A 91 -10.45 -14.61 14.35
N ASP A 92 -11.61 -14.94 14.91
CA ASP A 92 -12.89 -14.33 14.53
C ASP A 92 -12.97 -12.91 15.11
N LEU A 93 -12.52 -11.93 14.31
CA LEU A 93 -12.52 -10.52 14.69
C LEU A 93 -13.94 -9.98 14.87
N ASN A 94 -14.88 -10.37 14.03
CA ASN A 94 -16.26 -9.88 14.05
C ASN A 94 -16.94 -10.23 15.37
N SER A 95 -16.88 -11.50 15.78
CA SER A 95 -17.44 -11.93 17.07
C SER A 95 -16.71 -11.33 18.27
N GLN A 96 -15.42 -11.01 18.14
CA GLN A 96 -14.68 -10.30 19.20
C GLN A 96 -15.07 -8.83 19.29
N MET A 97 -15.20 -8.14 18.17
CA MET A 97 -15.60 -6.73 18.14
C MET A 97 -17.04 -6.54 18.61
N GLN A 98 -17.94 -7.50 18.35
CA GLN A 98 -19.27 -7.49 18.96
C GLN A 98 -19.19 -7.48 20.50
N ARG A 99 -18.35 -8.33 21.09
CA ARG A 99 -18.12 -8.36 22.54
C ARG A 99 -17.47 -7.07 23.06
N VAL A 100 -16.60 -6.43 22.28
CA VAL A 100 -16.03 -5.11 22.61
C VAL A 100 -17.14 -4.05 22.67
N ILE A 101 -18.06 -4.04 21.70
CA ILE A 101 -19.19 -3.10 21.65
C ILE A 101 -20.13 -3.31 22.84
N GLU A 102 -20.42 -4.56 23.20
CA GLU A 102 -21.31 -4.92 24.32
C GLU A 102 -20.65 -4.78 25.70
N SER A 103 -19.32 -4.65 25.75
CA SER A 103 -18.57 -4.56 27.00
C SER A 103 -18.89 -3.28 27.76
N LYS A 104 -19.04 -3.43 29.09
CA LYS A 104 -19.21 -2.33 30.05
C LYS A 104 -17.88 -1.72 30.51
N SER A 105 -16.75 -2.32 30.15
CA SER A 105 -15.43 -1.74 30.39
C SER A 105 -15.26 -0.46 29.57
N ASP A 106 -14.37 0.42 30.02
CA ASP A 106 -14.00 1.59 29.24
C ASP A 106 -13.39 1.20 27.88
N VAL A 107 -13.40 2.14 26.93
CA VAL A 107 -12.98 1.91 25.55
C VAL A 107 -11.57 1.33 25.46
N LYS A 108 -10.62 1.87 26.21
CA LYS A 108 -9.20 1.48 26.12
C LYS A 108 -8.98 0.09 26.68
N THR A 109 -9.61 -0.23 27.81
CA THR A 109 -9.58 -1.58 28.38
C THR A 109 -10.23 -2.60 27.44
N ALA A 110 -11.34 -2.25 26.80
CA ALA A 110 -12.00 -3.16 25.86
C ALA A 110 -11.17 -3.39 24.59
N LEU A 111 -10.40 -2.38 24.14
CA LEU A 111 -9.50 -2.45 22.99
C LEU A 111 -8.08 -2.89 23.38
N PHE A 112 -7.91 -3.86 24.27
CA PHE A 112 -6.57 -4.25 24.75
C PHE A 112 -5.70 -4.94 23.67
N LYS A 113 -6.30 -5.62 22.68
CA LYS A 113 -5.55 -6.28 21.59
C LYS A 113 -5.25 -5.31 20.44
N ASN A 114 -4.09 -5.48 19.80
CA ASN A 114 -3.75 -4.73 18.60
C ASN A 114 -4.71 -5.01 17.43
N SER A 115 -5.18 -6.25 17.26
CA SER A 115 -6.15 -6.60 16.22
C SER A 115 -7.47 -5.83 16.32
N PHE A 116 -7.84 -5.34 17.52
CA PHE A 116 -9.04 -4.54 17.75
C PHE A 116 -8.88 -3.08 17.35
N LYS A 117 -7.66 -2.64 17.00
CA LYS A 117 -7.32 -1.25 16.65
C LYS A 117 -6.99 -1.09 15.17
N THR A 118 -7.59 -1.94 14.34
CA THR A 118 -7.30 -2.04 12.90
C THR A 118 -8.46 -1.52 12.06
N VAL A 119 -8.23 -1.31 10.77
CA VAL A 119 -9.25 -0.91 9.80
C VAL A 119 -10.37 -1.95 9.72
N ASN A 120 -10.07 -3.25 9.79
CA ASN A 120 -11.10 -4.29 9.77
C ASN A 120 -11.97 -4.27 11.04
N ALA A 121 -11.37 -3.97 12.20
CA ALA A 121 -12.12 -3.77 13.43
C ALA A 121 -12.99 -2.51 13.37
N LEU A 122 -12.45 -1.41 12.83
CA LEU A 122 -13.19 -0.17 12.59
C LEU A 122 -14.37 -0.40 11.66
N GLU A 123 -14.17 -1.12 10.56
CA GLU A 123 -15.22 -1.48 9.62
C GLU A 123 -16.35 -2.21 10.34
N TYR A 124 -16.04 -3.24 11.12
CA TYR A 124 -17.07 -3.95 11.87
C TYR A 124 -17.86 -3.01 12.78
N VAL A 125 -17.17 -2.15 13.54
CA VAL A 125 -17.83 -1.21 14.46
C VAL A 125 -18.75 -0.23 13.73
N LEU A 126 -18.32 0.26 12.56
CA LEU A 126 -19.07 1.24 11.76
C LEU A 126 -20.24 0.62 10.98
N TYR A 127 -20.13 -0.64 10.56
CA TYR A 127 -21.05 -1.26 9.60
C TYR A 127 -21.85 -2.46 10.14
N SER A 128 -21.62 -2.90 11.38
CA SER A 128 -22.38 -3.98 12.02
C SER A 128 -23.82 -3.60 12.42
N SER A 129 -24.15 -2.30 12.44
CA SER A 129 -25.48 -1.80 12.78
C SER A 129 -25.94 -0.71 11.79
N GLN A 130 -27.25 -0.52 11.66
CA GLN A 130 -27.82 0.52 10.79
C GLN A 130 -27.53 1.95 11.30
N LYS A 131 -27.30 2.11 12.60
CA LYS A 131 -27.02 3.38 13.26
C LYS A 131 -25.97 3.18 14.34
N LEU A 132 -25.04 4.13 14.42
CA LEU A 132 -24.02 4.15 15.47
C LEU A 132 -24.62 4.69 16.77
N ASN A 133 -24.32 4.02 17.87
CA ASN A 133 -24.52 4.55 19.21
C ASN A 133 -23.24 5.24 19.74
N ASP A 134 -23.35 5.93 20.87
CA ASP A 134 -22.23 6.66 21.48
C ASP A 134 -21.02 5.75 21.76
N ARG A 135 -21.26 4.51 22.18
CA ARG A 135 -20.20 3.52 22.45
C ARG A 135 -19.42 3.17 21.17
N GLN A 136 -20.10 2.94 20.06
CA GLN A 136 -19.49 2.66 18.75
C GLN A 136 -18.70 3.87 18.25
N ILE A 137 -19.23 5.08 18.44
CA ILE A 137 -18.55 6.35 18.12
C ILE A 137 -17.23 6.44 18.89
N ASP A 138 -17.25 6.20 20.21
CA ASP A 138 -16.05 6.28 21.05
C ASP A 138 -15.02 5.19 20.71
N ILE A 139 -15.46 3.96 20.43
CA ILE A 139 -14.59 2.89 19.92
C ILE A 139 -13.93 3.32 18.62
N SER A 140 -14.73 3.80 17.66
CA SER A 140 -14.23 4.19 16.34
C SER A 140 -13.19 5.31 16.43
N LYS A 141 -13.39 6.27 17.33
CA LYS A 141 -12.40 7.33 17.60
C LYS A 141 -11.09 6.78 18.14
N GLU A 142 -11.13 5.88 19.13
CA GLU A 142 -9.92 5.29 19.72
C GLU A 142 -9.16 4.42 18.71
N ILE A 143 -9.88 3.63 17.89
CA ILE A 143 -9.26 2.86 16.79
C ILE A 143 -8.54 3.79 15.81
N LEU A 144 -9.20 4.87 15.38
CA LEU A 144 -8.58 5.84 14.47
C LEU A 144 -7.39 6.57 15.10
N THR A 145 -7.43 6.88 16.39
CA THR A 145 -6.26 7.44 17.10
C THR A 145 -5.07 6.49 17.01
N SER A 146 -5.28 5.19 17.22
CA SER A 146 -4.23 4.18 17.08
C SER A 146 -3.68 4.09 15.66
N ILE A 147 -4.56 4.05 14.65
CA ILE A 147 -4.18 4.01 13.24
C ILE A 147 -3.37 5.25 12.84
N ILE A 148 -3.85 6.44 13.22
CA ILE A 148 -3.16 7.71 12.95
C ILE A 148 -1.77 7.70 13.57
N SER A 149 -1.62 7.25 14.82
CA SER A 149 -0.32 7.12 15.47
C SER A 149 0.63 6.21 14.68
N LYS A 150 0.14 5.09 14.13
CA LYS A 150 0.96 4.19 13.31
C LYS A 150 1.33 4.78 11.96
N LEU A 151 0.44 5.55 11.33
CA LEU A 151 0.77 6.27 10.11
C LEU A 151 1.79 7.39 10.37
N GLU A 152 1.70 8.09 11.50
CA GLU A 152 2.67 9.10 11.91
C GLU A 152 4.06 8.48 12.17
N GLU A 153 4.10 7.28 12.77
CA GLU A 153 5.33 6.47 12.90
C GLU A 153 5.93 6.13 11.52
N ILE A 154 5.14 5.62 10.58
CA ILE A 154 5.58 5.30 9.20
C ILE A 154 6.15 6.54 8.52
N LYS A 155 5.43 7.66 8.59
CA LYS A 155 5.87 8.92 7.99
C LYS A 155 7.21 9.38 8.56
N LYS A 156 7.39 9.25 9.88
CA LYS A 156 8.63 9.63 10.56
C LYS A 156 9.81 8.77 10.11
N VAL A 157 9.63 7.48 9.84
CA VAL A 157 10.68 6.62 9.26
C VAL A 157 11.15 7.19 7.92
N TYR A 158 10.21 7.54 7.04
CA TYR A 158 10.53 8.13 5.74
C TYR A 158 11.25 9.48 5.86
N GLU A 159 10.76 10.38 6.73
CA GLU A 159 11.37 11.68 6.96
C GLU A 159 12.79 11.56 7.54
N ASN A 160 12.98 10.67 8.53
CA ASN A 160 14.28 10.40 9.12
C ASN A 160 15.26 9.82 8.12
N TYR A 161 14.81 8.89 7.29
CA TYR A 161 15.61 8.30 6.22
C TYR A 161 16.10 9.38 5.24
N LEU A 162 15.20 10.24 4.73
CA LEU A 162 15.61 11.31 3.82
C LEU A 162 16.56 12.35 4.46
N ASN A 163 16.41 12.62 5.76
CA ASN A 163 17.28 13.57 6.47
C ASN A 163 18.69 13.00 6.72
N ASN A 164 18.83 11.68 6.79
CA ASN A 164 20.08 10.99 7.07
C ASN A 164 20.72 10.36 5.82
N SER A 165 19.97 10.22 4.74
CA SER A 165 20.47 9.76 3.44
C SER A 165 21.41 10.82 2.86
N ASP A 166 22.67 10.46 2.66
CA ASP A 166 23.64 11.24 1.87
C ASP A 166 23.48 11.02 0.35
N GLY A 167 22.61 10.09 -0.06
CA GLY A 167 22.40 9.75 -1.47
C GLY A 167 23.48 8.83 -2.05
N GLU A 168 24.41 8.33 -1.23
CA GLU A 168 25.47 7.39 -1.61
C GLU A 168 25.07 5.91 -1.39
N GLU A 169 23.80 5.66 -1.09
CA GLU A 169 23.28 4.32 -0.88
C GLU A 169 23.46 3.41 -2.09
N ASP A 170 23.56 2.09 -1.83
CA ASP A 170 23.61 1.09 -2.89
C ASP A 170 22.30 1.11 -3.69
N GLN A 171 22.33 1.85 -4.80
CA GLN A 171 21.17 2.03 -5.66
C GLN A 171 20.62 0.70 -6.17
N ILE A 172 21.43 -0.36 -6.28
CA ILE A 172 20.94 -1.67 -6.69
C ILE A 172 20.07 -2.27 -5.58
N GLU A 173 20.55 -2.24 -4.34
CA GLU A 173 19.80 -2.74 -3.18
C GLU A 173 18.46 -2.01 -3.01
N TYR A 174 18.48 -0.68 -3.01
CA TYR A 174 17.28 0.11 -2.80
C TYR A 174 16.27 0.01 -3.95
N ASN A 175 16.73 -0.09 -5.19
CA ASN A 175 15.84 -0.38 -6.32
C ASN A 175 15.25 -1.80 -6.24
N ALA A 176 15.99 -2.77 -5.70
CA ALA A 176 15.47 -4.11 -5.44
C ALA A 176 14.36 -4.09 -4.37
N LYS A 177 14.50 -3.28 -3.30
CA LYS A 177 13.45 -3.08 -2.30
C LYS A 177 12.14 -2.61 -2.95
N LEU A 178 12.19 -1.59 -3.82
CA LEU A 178 11.00 -1.10 -4.54
C LEU A 178 10.31 -2.18 -5.39
N ILE A 179 11.07 -2.93 -6.19
CA ILE A 179 10.50 -3.97 -7.05
C ILE A 179 9.95 -5.13 -6.22
N ASN A 180 10.64 -5.55 -5.16
CA ASN A 180 10.16 -6.60 -4.26
C ASN A 180 8.87 -6.16 -3.53
N THR A 181 8.74 -4.89 -3.14
CA THR A 181 7.47 -4.33 -2.62
C THR A 181 6.34 -4.44 -3.64
N LEU A 182 6.59 -4.09 -4.92
CA LEU A 182 5.59 -4.22 -6.00
C LEU A 182 5.19 -5.68 -6.25
N ILE A 183 6.14 -6.61 -6.19
CA ILE A 183 5.90 -8.05 -6.33
C ILE A 183 5.04 -8.57 -5.18
N ALA A 184 5.37 -8.23 -3.94
CA ALA A 184 4.60 -8.64 -2.77
C ALA A 184 3.20 -8.02 -2.81
N SER A 185 3.09 -6.75 -3.19
CA SER A 185 1.82 -6.02 -3.34
C SER A 185 0.92 -6.65 -4.40
N THR A 186 1.46 -6.99 -5.58
CA THR A 186 0.71 -7.65 -6.66
C THR A 186 0.31 -9.08 -6.34
N TYR A 187 1.17 -9.83 -5.65
CA TYR A 187 0.82 -11.17 -5.17
C TYR A 187 -0.41 -11.12 -4.26
N ARG A 188 -0.40 -10.23 -3.25
CA ARG A 188 -1.53 -10.04 -2.34
C ARG A 188 -2.77 -9.52 -3.06
N LEU A 189 -2.62 -8.62 -4.03
CA LEU A 189 -3.73 -8.16 -4.86
C LEU A 189 -4.39 -9.34 -5.59
N LYS A 190 -3.59 -10.15 -6.29
CA LYS A 190 -4.03 -11.29 -7.09
C LYS A 190 -4.65 -12.38 -6.21
N GLU A 191 -3.90 -12.92 -5.25
CA GLU A 191 -4.32 -14.08 -4.45
C GLU A 191 -5.35 -13.68 -3.38
N TRP A 192 -5.08 -12.62 -2.63
CA TRP A 192 -5.85 -12.33 -1.42
C TRP A 192 -7.08 -11.48 -1.71
N ARG A 193 -6.92 -10.37 -2.44
CA ARG A 193 -8.00 -9.39 -2.61
C ARG A 193 -8.97 -9.74 -3.72
N ILE A 194 -8.48 -10.37 -4.79
CA ILE A 194 -9.31 -10.83 -5.92
C ILE A 194 -9.56 -12.34 -5.81
N GLY A 195 -8.49 -13.13 -5.66
CA GLY A 195 -8.53 -14.59 -5.75
C GLY A 195 -9.39 -15.27 -4.68
N ASN A 196 -9.29 -14.85 -3.42
CA ASN A 196 -10.05 -15.47 -2.33
C ASN A 196 -11.57 -15.32 -2.52
N SER A 197 -12.02 -14.12 -2.89
CA SER A 197 -13.45 -13.81 -3.09
C SER A 197 -13.98 -14.38 -4.40
N GLY A 198 -13.17 -14.31 -5.47
CA GLY A 198 -13.52 -14.85 -6.78
C GLY A 198 -13.41 -16.37 -6.90
N GLY A 199 -12.84 -17.06 -5.89
CA GLY A 199 -12.62 -18.50 -5.93
C GLY A 199 -11.53 -18.92 -6.92
N PHE A 200 -10.53 -18.06 -7.13
CA PHE A 200 -9.41 -18.29 -8.06
C PHE A 200 -8.06 -18.48 -7.37
N SER A 201 -7.94 -18.11 -6.10
CA SER A 201 -6.73 -18.37 -5.32
C SER A 201 -6.52 -19.86 -5.10
N VAL A 202 -5.29 -20.24 -4.79
CA VAL A 202 -4.93 -21.65 -4.52
C VAL A 202 -5.83 -22.22 -3.42
N LYS A 203 -6.05 -21.46 -2.34
CA LYS A 203 -6.79 -21.85 -1.14
C LYS A 203 -8.30 -22.05 -1.38
N TYR A 204 -8.91 -21.29 -2.29
CA TYR A 204 -10.37 -21.25 -2.46
C TYR A 204 -10.82 -21.57 -3.89
N LYS A 205 -10.01 -22.33 -4.62
CA LYS A 205 -10.26 -22.68 -6.01
C LYS A 205 -11.66 -23.26 -6.21
N ASN A 206 -12.40 -22.69 -7.17
CA ASN A 206 -13.78 -23.06 -7.55
C ASN A 206 -14.85 -22.82 -6.46
N ASP A 207 -14.57 -22.01 -5.44
CA ASP A 207 -15.50 -21.69 -4.37
C ASP A 207 -15.64 -20.17 -4.20
N PRO A 208 -16.30 -19.45 -5.14
CA PRO A 208 -16.45 -17.99 -5.05
C PRO A 208 -17.34 -17.60 -3.87
N LYS A 209 -16.85 -16.67 -3.04
CA LYS A 209 -17.58 -16.11 -1.88
C LYS A 209 -17.23 -14.65 -1.64
N ASN A 210 -18.15 -13.74 -1.97
CA ASN A 210 -17.93 -12.28 -1.80
C ASN A 210 -17.66 -11.87 -0.35
N ASN A 211 -18.16 -12.62 0.64
CA ASN A 211 -17.90 -12.32 2.07
C ASN A 211 -16.45 -12.58 2.52
N ARG A 212 -15.58 -13.09 1.64
CA ARG A 212 -14.13 -13.16 1.85
C ARG A 212 -13.40 -11.90 1.41
N ALA A 213 -14.09 -10.96 0.77
CA ALA A 213 -13.47 -9.73 0.30
C ALA A 213 -13.00 -8.87 1.47
N GLU A 214 -11.86 -8.23 1.29
CA GLU A 214 -11.41 -7.17 2.17
C GLU A 214 -12.43 -6.03 2.11
N TYR A 215 -12.94 -5.63 3.27
CA TYR A 215 -13.96 -4.59 3.39
C TYR A 215 -15.35 -4.95 2.85
N PHE A 216 -15.75 -6.21 3.04
CA PHE A 216 -17.06 -6.70 2.62
C PHE A 216 -18.24 -5.97 3.28
N LEU A 217 -18.15 -5.54 4.54
CA LEU A 217 -19.30 -4.93 5.23
C LEU A 217 -19.59 -3.52 4.69
N SER A 218 -18.55 -2.76 4.42
CA SER A 218 -18.62 -1.39 3.90
C SER A 218 -18.79 -1.30 2.38
N GLN A 219 -18.63 -2.43 1.67
CA GLN A 219 -18.61 -2.48 0.20
C GLN A 219 -17.55 -1.53 -0.38
N SER A 220 -16.32 -1.63 0.16
CA SER A 220 -15.16 -0.80 -0.23
C SER A 220 -14.00 -1.63 -0.80
N SER A 221 -14.25 -2.89 -1.18
CA SER A 221 -13.23 -3.82 -1.71
C SER A 221 -12.67 -3.32 -3.04
N PHE A 222 -13.53 -2.89 -3.96
CA PHE A 222 -13.11 -2.36 -5.26
C PHE A 222 -12.43 -1.00 -5.12
N ASP A 223 -12.83 -0.17 -4.16
CA ASP A 223 -12.13 1.08 -3.85
C ASP A 223 -10.67 0.82 -3.41
N ALA A 224 -10.47 -0.21 -2.57
CA ALA A 224 -9.14 -0.67 -2.16
C ALA A 224 -8.30 -1.19 -3.34
N ILE A 225 -8.89 -2.03 -4.19
CA ILE A 225 -8.21 -2.57 -5.39
C ILE A 225 -7.80 -1.45 -6.36
N ASP A 226 -8.70 -0.50 -6.62
CA ASP A 226 -8.44 0.66 -7.50
C ASP A 226 -7.27 1.50 -6.97
N ALA A 227 -7.22 1.73 -5.65
CA ALA A 227 -6.15 2.48 -4.99
C ALA A 227 -4.79 1.77 -5.05
N ILE A 228 -4.75 0.44 -4.85
CA ILE A 228 -3.52 -0.35 -5.00
C ILE A 228 -3.00 -0.26 -6.43
N LEU A 229 -3.88 -0.43 -7.42
CA LEU A 229 -3.52 -0.32 -8.83
C LEU A 229 -2.98 1.09 -9.16
N ASP A 230 -3.58 2.14 -8.60
CA ASP A 230 -3.08 3.51 -8.76
C ASP A 230 -1.69 3.72 -8.17
N ALA A 231 -1.45 3.23 -6.95
CA ALA A 231 -0.15 3.36 -6.30
C ALA A 231 0.95 2.63 -7.06
N GLN A 232 0.66 1.43 -7.58
CA GLN A 232 1.61 0.71 -8.44
C GLN A 232 1.86 1.46 -9.75
N LYS A 233 0.79 1.97 -10.38
CA LYS A 233 0.89 2.70 -11.65
C LYS A 233 1.79 3.93 -11.53
N GLU A 234 1.73 4.60 -10.38
CA GLU A 234 2.51 5.78 -10.08
C GLU A 234 4.03 5.53 -10.16
N LEU A 235 4.49 4.33 -9.80
CA LEU A 235 5.91 3.95 -9.87
C LEU A 235 6.38 3.51 -11.27
N VAL A 236 5.46 3.07 -12.14
CA VAL A 236 5.78 2.43 -13.44
C VAL A 236 5.32 3.23 -14.65
N SER A 237 4.73 4.40 -14.44
CA SER A 237 4.33 5.33 -15.50
C SER A 237 5.24 6.57 -15.50
N ASN A 238 5.30 7.32 -16.60
CA ASN A 238 6.06 8.57 -16.62
C ASN A 238 5.49 9.56 -15.59
N GLN A 239 6.36 10.09 -14.72
CA GLN A 239 6.02 11.09 -13.70
C GLN A 239 6.88 12.35 -13.85
N LYS A 240 6.53 13.40 -13.08
CA LYS A 240 7.32 14.64 -12.99
C LYS A 240 8.56 14.50 -12.09
N TYR A 241 8.67 13.40 -11.37
CA TYR A 241 9.79 13.04 -10.50
C TYR A 241 10.41 11.71 -10.95
N SER A 242 11.56 11.35 -10.39
CA SER A 242 12.26 10.12 -10.78
C SER A 242 11.56 8.89 -10.22
N ASN A 243 11.29 7.89 -11.04
CA ASN A 243 10.72 6.61 -10.60
C ASN A 243 11.34 5.43 -11.38
N LEU A 244 10.72 4.25 -11.33
CA LEU A 244 11.26 3.06 -11.99
C LEU A 244 11.36 3.19 -13.51
N VAL A 245 10.58 4.08 -14.13
CA VAL A 245 10.71 4.34 -15.58
C VAL A 245 12.06 4.96 -15.91
N ASN A 246 12.58 5.83 -15.04
CA ASN A 246 13.92 6.40 -15.20
C ASN A 246 15.01 5.32 -15.12
N LEU A 247 14.86 4.36 -14.20
CA LEU A 247 15.76 3.20 -14.08
C LEU A 247 15.68 2.31 -15.33
N ALA A 248 14.46 2.00 -15.80
CA ALA A 248 14.24 1.10 -16.92
C ALA A 248 14.79 1.62 -18.25
N LYS A 249 14.76 2.95 -18.47
CA LYS A 249 15.38 3.60 -19.65
C LYS A 249 16.88 3.30 -19.74
N ASN A 250 17.56 3.19 -18.61
CA ASN A 250 18.99 2.91 -18.56
C ASN A 250 19.32 1.40 -18.69
N LYS A 251 18.31 0.53 -18.61
CA LYS A 251 18.46 -0.94 -18.50
C LYS A 251 17.69 -1.72 -19.58
N ASN A 252 17.20 -1.08 -20.65
CA ASN A 252 16.40 -1.70 -21.72
C ASN A 252 15.16 -2.47 -21.20
N ALA A 253 14.53 -1.96 -20.14
CA ALA A 253 13.34 -2.53 -19.51
C ALA A 253 12.08 -1.65 -19.68
N SER A 254 12.17 -0.58 -20.49
CA SER A 254 11.08 0.40 -20.64
C SER A 254 9.81 -0.23 -21.22
N THR A 255 9.93 -1.13 -22.20
CA THR A 255 8.79 -1.80 -22.81
C THR A 255 8.02 -2.66 -21.81
N GLU A 256 8.72 -3.30 -20.88
CA GLU A 256 8.09 -4.11 -19.83
C GLU A 256 7.31 -3.25 -18.84
N LEU A 257 7.87 -2.11 -18.39
CA LEU A 257 7.14 -1.19 -17.51
C LEU A 257 5.94 -0.55 -18.21
N GLU A 258 6.06 -0.21 -19.49
CA GLU A 258 4.94 0.27 -20.29
C GLU A 258 3.82 -0.78 -20.40
N LEU A 259 4.19 -2.05 -20.58
CA LEU A 259 3.24 -3.16 -20.59
C LEU A 259 2.56 -3.34 -19.23
N VAL A 260 3.29 -3.26 -18.12
CA VAL A 260 2.71 -3.26 -16.77
C VAL A 260 1.71 -2.13 -16.62
N SER A 261 2.07 -0.90 -16.98
CA SER A 261 1.17 0.26 -16.93
C SER A 261 -0.11 0.03 -17.76
N SER A 262 0.02 -0.52 -18.97
CA SER A 262 -1.13 -0.87 -19.82
C SER A 262 -2.03 -1.92 -19.16
N LYS A 263 -1.44 -2.94 -18.53
CA LYS A 263 -2.20 -3.99 -17.83
C LYS A 263 -2.90 -3.48 -16.59
N ILE A 264 -2.31 -2.52 -15.88
CA ILE A 264 -2.99 -1.81 -14.80
C ILE A 264 -4.21 -1.06 -15.35
N ASP A 265 -4.10 -0.34 -16.47
CA ASP A 265 -5.24 0.35 -17.09
C ASP A 265 -6.36 -0.61 -17.52
N GLU A 266 -5.99 -1.76 -18.09
CA GLU A 266 -6.94 -2.84 -18.40
C GLU A 266 -7.64 -3.36 -17.14
N ALA A 267 -6.90 -3.59 -16.05
CA ALA A 267 -7.45 -4.07 -14.78
C ALA A 267 -8.41 -3.06 -14.15
N LYS A 268 -8.05 -1.77 -14.15
CA LYS A 268 -8.93 -0.69 -13.68
C LYS A 268 -10.20 -0.57 -14.52
N LYS A 269 -10.09 -0.74 -15.84
CA LYS A 269 -11.25 -0.75 -16.73
C LYS A 269 -12.16 -1.95 -16.45
N GLU A 270 -11.58 -3.12 -16.23
CA GLU A 270 -12.33 -4.33 -15.86
C GLU A 270 -13.07 -4.15 -14.54
N LEU A 271 -12.38 -3.65 -13.51
CA LEU A 271 -12.95 -3.38 -12.19
C LEU A 271 -14.20 -2.49 -12.27
N LYS A 272 -14.18 -1.46 -13.12
CA LYS A 272 -15.32 -0.54 -13.34
C LYS A 272 -16.51 -1.18 -14.07
N ASN A 273 -16.28 -2.26 -14.83
CA ASN A 273 -17.34 -2.97 -15.55
C ASN A 273 -18.03 -4.02 -14.68
N LEU A 274 -17.37 -4.47 -13.61
CA LEU A 274 -17.95 -5.40 -12.65
C LEU A 274 -19.03 -4.69 -11.82
N LYS A 275 -20.03 -5.46 -11.38
CA LYS A 275 -20.97 -4.98 -10.37
C LYS A 275 -20.18 -4.71 -9.08
N SER A 276 -20.47 -3.58 -8.44
CA SER A 276 -19.77 -3.11 -7.24
C SER A 276 -19.59 -4.24 -6.22
N ASP A 277 -18.34 -4.48 -5.83
CA ASP A 277 -17.91 -5.50 -4.86
C ASP A 277 -18.46 -6.93 -5.11
N ASP A 278 -18.80 -7.23 -6.36
CA ASP A 278 -19.22 -8.56 -6.79
C ASP A 278 -18.11 -9.27 -7.57
N PHE A 279 -17.47 -10.24 -6.93
CA PHE A 279 -16.35 -10.99 -7.47
C PHE A 279 -16.79 -12.21 -8.31
N SER A 280 -18.10 -12.49 -8.44
CA SER A 280 -18.61 -13.68 -9.15
C SER A 280 -18.13 -13.79 -10.59
N ASN A 281 -17.87 -12.65 -11.26
CA ASN A 281 -17.36 -12.57 -12.63
C ASN A 281 -15.96 -11.95 -12.72
N SER A 282 -15.17 -11.99 -11.64
CA SER A 282 -13.87 -11.29 -11.56
C SER A 282 -12.70 -12.05 -12.19
N LYS A 283 -12.94 -13.12 -12.97
CA LYS A 283 -11.87 -13.97 -13.55
C LYS A 283 -10.89 -13.16 -14.39
N LYS A 284 -11.39 -12.28 -15.25
CA LYS A 284 -10.53 -11.44 -16.09
C LYS A 284 -9.70 -10.46 -15.26
N LEU A 285 -10.27 -9.90 -14.18
CA LEU A 285 -9.52 -9.06 -13.25
C LEU A 285 -8.39 -9.84 -12.56
N PHE A 286 -8.66 -11.09 -12.13
CA PHE A 286 -7.65 -11.99 -11.58
C PHE A 286 -6.53 -12.30 -12.59
N ASP A 287 -6.88 -12.60 -13.84
CA ASP A 287 -5.91 -12.91 -14.89
C ASP A 287 -5.04 -11.69 -15.24
N LEU A 288 -5.60 -10.47 -15.20
CA LEU A 288 -4.85 -9.22 -15.36
C LEU A 288 -3.90 -8.97 -14.19
N ALA A 289 -4.36 -9.15 -12.94
CA ALA A 289 -3.50 -9.07 -11.76
C ALA A 289 -2.37 -10.11 -11.79
N SER A 290 -2.64 -11.30 -12.34
CA SER A 290 -1.64 -12.36 -12.57
C SER A 290 -0.57 -11.90 -13.57
N GLN A 291 -0.98 -11.36 -14.71
CA GLN A 291 -0.05 -10.83 -15.73
C GLN A 291 0.83 -9.70 -15.17
N ILE A 292 0.26 -8.79 -14.38
CA ILE A 292 1.02 -7.71 -13.73
C ILE A 292 2.08 -8.31 -12.79
N HIS A 293 1.68 -9.28 -11.95
CA HIS A 293 2.60 -9.95 -11.03
C HIS A 293 3.75 -10.66 -11.76
N ASP A 294 3.43 -11.43 -12.80
CA ASP A 294 4.42 -12.18 -13.58
C ASP A 294 5.43 -11.24 -14.27
N LEU A 295 4.95 -10.10 -14.79
CA LEU A 295 5.82 -9.08 -15.38
C LEU A 295 6.81 -8.50 -14.36
N TYR A 296 6.38 -8.25 -13.12
CA TYR A 296 7.30 -7.80 -12.07
C TYR A 296 8.28 -8.89 -11.65
N TYR A 297 7.78 -10.09 -11.37
CA TYR A 297 8.56 -11.17 -10.77
C TYR A 297 9.56 -11.80 -11.74
N VAL A 298 9.11 -12.10 -12.97
CA VAL A 298 9.93 -12.78 -13.97
C VAL A 298 10.71 -11.76 -14.78
N THR A 299 10.02 -10.82 -15.41
CA THR A 299 10.64 -10.02 -16.48
C THR A 299 11.46 -8.86 -15.94
N ILE A 300 10.93 -8.10 -14.97
CA ILE A 300 11.56 -6.86 -14.52
C ILE A 300 12.73 -7.13 -13.57
N ILE A 301 12.60 -8.07 -12.62
CA ILE A 301 13.72 -8.45 -11.74
C ILE A 301 14.91 -8.94 -12.55
N GLU A 302 14.71 -9.84 -13.51
CA GLU A 302 15.78 -10.39 -14.35
C GLU A 302 16.43 -9.29 -15.19
N LYS A 303 15.64 -8.46 -15.88
CA LYS A 303 16.16 -7.39 -16.75
C LYS A 303 16.90 -6.29 -15.98
N LEU A 304 16.48 -5.99 -14.76
CA LEU A 304 17.16 -5.00 -13.92
C LEU A 304 18.39 -5.59 -13.20
N GLY A 305 18.62 -6.90 -13.30
CA GLY A 305 19.73 -7.60 -12.63
C GLY A 305 19.59 -7.60 -11.11
N LEU A 306 18.35 -7.57 -10.61
CA LEU A 306 18.03 -7.53 -9.18
C LEU A 306 17.82 -8.95 -8.65
N LYS A 307 17.95 -9.14 -7.35
CA LYS A 307 17.65 -10.43 -6.71
C LYS A 307 16.19 -10.43 -6.22
N PRO A 308 15.39 -11.46 -6.57
CA PRO A 308 14.09 -11.63 -5.96
C PRO A 308 14.26 -11.99 -4.49
N ASN A 309 13.45 -11.37 -3.63
CA ASN A 309 13.25 -11.91 -2.29
C ASN A 309 12.36 -13.16 -2.43
N ILE A 310 12.66 -14.19 -1.64
CA ILE A 310 11.74 -15.31 -1.48
C ILE A 310 10.49 -14.72 -0.81
N LEU A 311 9.38 -14.67 -1.54
CA LEU A 311 8.09 -14.41 -0.93
C LEU A 311 7.83 -15.57 0.03
N ASP A 312 7.69 -15.29 1.32
CA ASP A 312 7.06 -16.23 2.24
C ASP A 312 5.63 -16.44 1.73
N ALA A 313 5.47 -17.46 0.90
CA ALA A 313 4.19 -18.10 0.71
C ALA A 313 3.89 -18.74 2.05
N ASP A 314 3.11 -18.05 2.89
CA ASP A 314 2.56 -18.62 4.11
C ASP A 314 2.06 -20.02 3.75
N GLY A 315 2.79 -21.02 4.27
CA GLY A 315 2.55 -22.42 4.02
C GLY A 315 1.25 -22.82 4.70
N ASP A 316 0.17 -22.74 3.94
CA ASP A 316 -1.04 -23.56 4.09
C ASP A 316 -1.09 -24.56 2.93
#